data_AF-A0A520DDU0-F1
#
_entry.id   AF-A0A520DDU0-F1
#
_cell.length_a   1.000
_cell.length_b   1.000
_cell.length_c   1.000
_cell.angle_alpha   90.00
_cell.angle_beta   90.00
_cell.angle_gamma   90.00
#
_symmetry.space_group_name_H-M   'P 1'
#
loop_
_entity.id
_entity.type
_entity.pdbx_description
1 polymer ?
#
loop_
_entity_poly.entity_id
_entity_poly.type
_entity_poly.pdbx_seq_one_letter_code
_entity_poly.pdbx_strand_id
1 'polypeptide(L)'
;MGLTLINIEEEHLAKNQQLTVRNMQDDIKYRNPDISLNLSIVISANFHNKDSKSPQLDYLDGLKRLSQVISFFQYKSVFTQANSPLLVVSDSKIERLSAELISFNFEKINHFWSIIGHSYLPSVVYKIRMSTIQENAHMVGLLKIYQPKIKMNYERL
;
A
#
# COMPACT_ATOMS: atom_id res chain seq x y z
N MET A 1 4.49 -15.83 -15.84
CA MET A 1 4.96 -14.76 -14.91
C MET A 1 4.27 -14.99 -13.59
N GLY A 2 5.00 -14.94 -12.48
CA GLY A 2 4.45 -14.93 -11.12
C GLY A 2 4.54 -13.51 -10.55
N LEU A 3 3.52 -13.12 -9.79
CA LEU A 3 3.51 -11.89 -8.98
C LEU A 3 3.27 -12.30 -7.53
N THR A 4 4.16 -11.90 -6.63
CA THR A 4 4.07 -12.23 -5.21
C THR A 4 4.21 -10.97 -4.38
N LEU A 5 3.26 -10.71 -3.48
CA LEU A 5 3.39 -9.69 -2.45
C LEU A 5 4.17 -10.28 -1.27
N ILE A 6 5.30 -9.67 -0.94
CA ILE A 6 6.24 -10.22 0.04
C ILE A 6 6.20 -9.48 1.37
N ASN A 7 5.77 -8.22 1.36
CA ASN A 7 5.69 -7.40 2.55
C ASN A 7 4.73 -6.22 2.35
N ILE A 8 4.11 -5.79 3.45
CA ILE A 8 3.29 -4.57 3.54
C ILE A 8 3.79 -3.79 4.75
N GLU A 9 4.19 -2.55 4.55
CA GLU A 9 4.63 -1.64 5.61
C GLU A 9 3.79 -0.37 5.57
N GLU A 10 3.37 0.15 6.73
CA GLU A 10 2.79 1.49 6.81
C GLU A 10 3.91 2.55 6.76
N GLU A 11 3.76 3.55 5.91
CA GLU A 11 4.61 4.73 5.87
C GLU A 11 4.06 5.78 6.84
N HIS A 12 4.64 5.84 8.04
CA HIS A 12 4.31 6.88 9.01
C HIS A 12 4.99 8.20 8.63
N LEU A 13 4.26 9.10 7.97
CA LEU A 13 4.70 10.48 7.79
C LEU A 13 4.50 11.24 9.11
N ALA A 14 5.59 11.47 9.84
CA ALA A 14 5.60 12.02 11.20
C ALA A 14 5.05 13.45 11.37
N LYS A 15 4.48 14.11 10.35
CA LYS A 15 4.39 15.59 10.38
C LYS A 15 3.02 16.26 10.27
N ASN A 16 1.89 15.61 10.00
CA ASN A 16 0.60 16.36 9.95
C ASN A 16 -0.66 15.50 10.03
N GLN A 17 -0.69 14.52 10.93
CA GLN A 17 -1.95 13.87 11.29
C GLN A 17 -2.74 14.84 12.18
N GLN A 18 -3.45 15.80 11.57
CA GLN A 18 -4.41 16.63 12.30
C GLN A 18 -5.58 15.75 12.72
N LEU A 19 -5.44 15.11 13.89
CA LEU A 19 -6.44 14.25 14.50
C LEU A 19 -7.72 15.01 14.90
N THR A 20 -7.69 16.34 14.84
CA THR A 20 -8.76 17.23 15.28
C THR A 20 -9.01 18.29 14.22
N VAL A 21 -10.16 18.21 13.53
CA VAL A 21 -10.65 19.31 12.69
C VAL A 21 -11.73 20.04 13.48
N ARG A 22 -11.44 21.27 13.91
CA ARG A 22 -12.40 22.14 14.60
C ARG A 22 -13.17 22.94 13.54
N ASN A 23 -14.47 22.68 13.40
CA ASN A 23 -15.33 23.51 12.56
C ASN A 23 -15.75 24.79 13.28
N MET A 24 -16.20 25.79 12.53
CA MET A 24 -16.67 27.10 13.03
C MET A 24 -17.86 27.04 14.01
N GLN A 25 -18.40 25.85 14.30
CA GLN A 25 -19.56 25.59 15.16
C GLN A 25 -19.22 24.85 16.47
N ASP A 26 -17.94 24.80 16.84
CA ASP A 26 -17.43 24.19 18.08
C ASP A 26 -17.61 22.67 18.21
N ASP A 27 -17.93 21.99 17.10
CA ASP A 27 -17.84 20.53 16.99
C ASP A 27 -16.38 20.11 16.76
N ILE A 28 -15.81 19.40 17.73
CA ILE A 28 -14.53 18.72 17.62
C ILE A 28 -14.78 17.38 16.91
N LYS A 29 -14.34 17.27 15.66
CA LYS A 29 -14.32 16.00 14.94
C LYS A 29 -12.95 15.36 15.10
N TYR A 30 -12.93 14.18 15.73
CA TYR A 30 -11.77 13.31 15.74
C TYR A 30 -11.68 12.58 14.40
N ARG A 31 -10.51 12.64 13.76
CA ARG A 31 -10.26 12.05 12.45
C ARG A 31 -9.07 11.10 12.54
N ASN A 32 -9.25 9.86 12.09
CA ASN A 32 -8.11 8.95 11.94
C ASN A 32 -7.21 9.44 10.80
N PRO A 33 -5.89 9.24 10.88
CA PRO A 33 -4.98 9.73 9.86
C PRO A 33 -5.04 8.94 8.55
N ASP A 34 -4.54 9.55 7.47
CA ASP A 34 -4.37 8.87 6.18
C ASP A 34 -3.35 7.73 6.30
N ILE A 35 -3.65 6.58 5.68
CA ILE A 35 -2.74 5.44 5.64
C ILE A 35 -2.02 5.45 4.29
N SER A 36 -0.69 5.52 4.36
CA SER A 36 0.20 5.30 3.22
C SER A 36 0.85 3.94 3.38
N LEU A 37 0.81 3.10 2.36
CA LEU A 37 1.35 1.74 2.39
C LEU A 37 2.50 1.57 1.41
N ASN A 38 3.50 0.82 1.85
CA ASN A 38 4.64 0.38 1.07
C ASN A 38 4.51 -1.12 0.85
N LEU A 39 4.20 -1.51 -0.39
CA LEU A 39 4.03 -2.90 -0.81
C LEU A 39 5.31 -3.35 -1.50
N SER A 40 5.99 -4.35 -0.96
CA SER A 40 7.10 -4.98 -1.65
C SER A 40 6.58 -6.14 -2.48
N ILE A 41 6.81 -6.12 -3.79
CA ILE A 41 6.37 -7.16 -4.73
C ILE A 41 7.57 -7.78 -5.44
N VAL A 42 7.49 -9.08 -5.68
CA VAL A 42 8.42 -9.82 -6.52
C VAL A 42 7.69 -10.27 -7.78
N ILE A 43 8.24 -9.93 -8.94
CA ILE A 43 7.75 -10.38 -10.24
C ILE A 43 8.76 -11.38 -10.77
N SER A 44 8.34 -12.64 -10.89
CA SER A 44 9.20 -13.76 -11.29
C SER A 44 8.83 -14.33 -12.65
N ALA A 45 9.86 -14.80 -13.34
CA ALA A 45 9.75 -15.46 -14.63
C ALA A 45 9.86 -16.98 -14.43
N ASN A 46 8.71 -17.65 -14.23
CA ASN A 46 8.65 -19.10 -14.23
C ASN A 46 8.41 -19.62 -15.66
N PHE A 47 9.49 -20.00 -16.34
CA PHE A 47 9.48 -20.56 -17.69
C PHE A 47 10.21 -21.89 -17.69
N HIS A 48 9.61 -22.87 -17.02
CA HIS A 48 9.97 -24.27 -17.15
C HIS A 48 8.78 -24.99 -17.78
N ASN A 49 8.70 -25.01 -19.12
CA ASN A 49 7.78 -25.91 -19.78
C ASN A 49 8.44 -27.28 -19.89
N LYS A 50 7.89 -28.27 -19.18
CA LYS A 50 8.42 -29.65 -19.16
C LYS A 50 8.42 -30.31 -20.54
N ASP A 51 7.58 -29.82 -21.45
CA ASP A 51 7.47 -30.32 -22.83
C ASP A 51 8.31 -29.52 -23.83
N SER A 52 9.02 -28.46 -23.37
CA SER A 52 9.86 -27.66 -24.26
C SER A 52 11.14 -28.40 -24.62
N LYS A 53 11.35 -28.58 -25.93
CA LYS A 53 12.59 -29.16 -26.49
C LYS A 53 13.80 -28.23 -26.31
N SER A 54 13.62 -27.02 -25.78
CA SER A 54 14.69 -26.03 -25.65
C SER A 54 14.53 -25.17 -24.39
N PRO A 55 14.92 -25.67 -23.20
CA PRO A 55 14.83 -24.96 -21.93
C PRO A 55 15.53 -23.60 -21.91
N GLN A 56 16.60 -23.43 -22.70
CA GLN A 56 17.33 -22.16 -22.83
C GLN A 56 16.48 -21.07 -23.51
N LEU A 57 15.62 -21.47 -24.45
CA LEU A 57 14.75 -20.53 -25.17
C LEU A 57 13.62 -20.04 -24.26
N ASP A 58 13.06 -20.94 -23.44
CA ASP A 58 12.07 -20.63 -22.42
C ASP A 58 12.62 -19.62 -21.39
N TYR A 59 13.84 -19.83 -20.92
CA TYR A 59 14.52 -18.91 -20.00
C TYR A 59 14.71 -17.52 -20.62
N LEU A 60 15.18 -17.46 -21.88
CA LEU A 60 15.37 -16.20 -22.60
C LEU A 60 14.04 -15.44 -22.78
N ASP A 61 12.95 -16.15 -23.09
CA ASP A 61 11.63 -15.55 -23.17
C ASP A 61 11.14 -15.03 -21.81
N GLY A 62 11.53 -15.69 -20.72
CA GLY A 62 11.31 -15.18 -19.37
C GLY A 62 12.04 -13.88 -19.09
N LEU A 63 13.32 -13.78 -19.48
CA LEU A 63 14.08 -12.54 -19.36
C LEU A 63 13.49 -11.42 -20.22
N LYS A 64 13.05 -11.72 -21.46
CA LYS A 64 12.36 -10.74 -22.32
C LYS A 64 11.11 -10.19 -21.64
N ARG A 65 10.32 -11.04 -20.97
CA ARG A 65 9.12 -10.59 -20.25
C ARG A 65 9.45 -9.77 -19.02
N LEU A 66 10.49 -10.10 -18.27
CA LEU A 66 10.98 -9.23 -17.18
C LEU A 66 11.44 -7.88 -17.72
N SER A 67 12.15 -7.85 -18.85
CA SER A 67 12.56 -6.61 -19.51
C SER A 67 11.35 -5.75 -19.92
N GLN A 68 10.26 -6.37 -20.41
CA GLN A 68 9.01 -5.67 -20.70
C GLN A 68 8.36 -5.08 -19.44
N VAL A 69 8.36 -5.80 -18.33
CA VAL A 69 7.86 -5.29 -17.04
C VAL A 69 8.68 -4.09 -16.57
N ILE A 70 10.02 -4.18 -16.66
CA ILE A 70 10.90 -3.06 -16.32
C ILE A 70 10.59 -1.86 -17.23
N SER A 71 10.49 -2.09 -18.54
CA SER A 71 10.20 -1.05 -19.53
C SER A 71 8.85 -0.38 -19.28
N PHE A 72 7.83 -1.14 -18.88
CA PHE A 72 6.51 -0.63 -18.52
C PHE A 72 6.60 0.37 -17.35
N PHE A 73 7.25 -0.01 -16.25
CA PHE A 73 7.37 0.88 -15.09
C PHE A 73 8.37 2.02 -15.30
N GLN A 74 9.36 1.86 -16.19
CA GLN A 74 10.24 2.95 -16.63
C GLN A 74 9.48 3.98 -17.46
N TYR A 75 8.62 3.53 -18.38
CA TYR A 75 7.75 4.41 -19.15
C TYR A 75 6.77 5.17 -18.25
N LYS A 76 6.22 4.50 -17.23
CA LYS A 76 5.32 5.11 -16.26
C LYS A 76 5.49 4.48 -14.88
N SER A 77 6.11 5.22 -13.98
CA SER A 77 6.30 4.81 -12.59
C SER A 77 5.21 5.33 -11.66
N VAL A 78 4.43 6.33 -12.07
CA VAL A 78 3.40 6.98 -11.24
C VAL A 78 2.02 6.85 -11.87
N PHE A 79 1.10 6.27 -11.12
CA PHE A 79 -0.28 6.06 -11.49
C PHE A 79 -1.16 6.89 -10.56
N THR A 80 -1.97 7.78 -11.13
CA THR A 80 -2.99 8.56 -10.42
C THR A 80 -4.34 8.32 -11.08
N GLN A 81 -5.42 8.66 -10.39
CA GLN A 81 -6.77 8.57 -10.96
C GLN A 81 -6.89 9.34 -12.30
N ALA A 82 -6.21 10.47 -12.44
CA ALA A 82 -6.24 11.30 -13.65
C ALA A 82 -5.54 10.66 -14.85
N ASN A 83 -4.41 9.97 -14.63
CA ASN A 83 -3.60 9.41 -15.71
C ASN A 83 -3.82 7.91 -15.93
N SER A 84 -4.50 7.23 -15.00
CA SER A 84 -4.77 5.80 -15.01
C SER A 84 -6.20 5.56 -14.53
N PRO A 85 -7.22 5.81 -15.37
CA PRO A 85 -8.62 5.70 -14.95
C PRO A 85 -9.01 4.32 -14.41
N LEU A 86 -8.33 3.27 -14.87
CA LEU A 86 -8.51 1.90 -14.36
C LEU A 86 -8.16 1.75 -12.87
N LEU A 87 -7.36 2.67 -12.30
CA LEU A 87 -7.06 2.71 -10.87
C LEU A 87 -8.33 2.95 -10.03
N VAL A 88 -9.23 3.80 -10.54
CA VAL A 88 -10.51 4.12 -9.89
C VAL A 88 -11.48 2.95 -9.99
N VAL A 89 -11.39 2.15 -11.06
CA VAL A 89 -12.23 0.96 -11.25
C VAL A 89 -11.90 -0.13 -10.22
N SER A 90 -10.64 -0.23 -9.79
CA SER A 90 -10.24 -1.17 -8.73
C SER A 90 -10.65 -0.72 -7.33
N ASP A 91 -10.44 0.55 -6.98
CA ASP A 91 -10.85 1.15 -5.70
C ASP A 91 -10.77 2.68 -5.79
N SER A 92 -11.89 3.37 -5.60
CA SER A 92 -11.94 4.83 -5.61
C SER A 92 -11.14 5.48 -4.47
N LYS A 93 -10.79 4.72 -3.44
CA LYS A 93 -9.97 5.17 -2.32
C LYS A 93 -8.49 5.23 -2.68
N ILE A 94 -8.01 4.60 -3.74
CA ILE A 94 -6.58 4.70 -4.11
C ILE A 94 -6.37 6.00 -4.90
N GLU A 95 -5.61 6.93 -4.33
CA GLU A 95 -5.30 8.21 -4.98
C GLU A 95 -4.14 8.06 -5.96
N ARG A 96 -3.09 7.38 -5.49
CA ARG A 96 -1.80 7.32 -6.17
C ARG A 96 -1.07 6.02 -5.86
N LEU A 97 -0.50 5.43 -6.90
CA LEU A 97 0.51 4.39 -6.82
C LEU A 97 1.82 4.89 -7.44
N SER A 98 2.95 4.59 -6.81
CA SER A 98 4.27 4.75 -7.44
C SER A 98 5.09 3.49 -7.35
N ALA A 99 5.65 3.05 -8.47
CA ALA A 99 6.51 1.88 -8.57
C ALA A 99 7.98 2.28 -8.58
N GLU A 100 8.76 1.67 -7.70
CA GLU A 100 10.20 1.86 -7.56
C GLU A 100 10.89 0.50 -7.70
N LEU A 101 11.79 0.35 -8.68
CA LEU A 101 12.60 -0.87 -8.81
C LEU A 101 13.62 -0.88 -7.67
N ILE A 102 13.63 -1.94 -6.86
CA ILE A 102 14.55 -2.10 -5.75
C ILE A 102 15.40 -3.35 -5.93
N SER A 103 16.58 -3.34 -5.30
CA SER A 103 17.49 -4.48 -5.29
C SER A 103 17.53 -5.11 -3.91
N PHE A 104 17.30 -6.41 -3.84
CA PHE A 104 17.60 -7.21 -2.67
C PHE A 104 19.05 -7.69 -2.72
N ASN A 105 19.68 -7.82 -1.54
CA ASN A 105 20.96 -8.51 -1.46
C ASN A 105 20.76 -10.03 -1.65
N PHE A 106 21.85 -10.75 -1.93
CA PHE A 106 21.79 -12.20 -2.16
C PHE A 106 21.17 -12.98 -1.00
N GLU A 107 21.44 -12.56 0.24
CA GLU A 107 20.88 -13.18 1.44
C GLU A 107 19.34 -13.09 1.48
N LYS A 108 18.78 -11.90 1.29
CA LYS A 108 17.32 -11.69 1.24
C LYS A 108 16.67 -12.47 0.10
N ILE A 109 17.30 -12.51 -1.07
CA ILE A 109 16.82 -13.28 -2.22
C ILE A 109 16.80 -14.78 -1.88
N ASN A 110 17.88 -15.31 -1.32
CA ASN A 110 17.97 -16.72 -0.96
C ASN A 110 16.97 -17.09 0.14
N HIS A 111 16.83 -16.25 1.17
CA HIS A 111 15.84 -16.44 2.23
C HIS A 111 14.42 -16.46 1.67
N PHE A 112 14.08 -15.52 0.78
CA PHE A 112 12.77 -15.44 0.13
C PHE A 112 12.43 -16.73 -0.64
N TRP A 113 13.33 -17.20 -1.53
CA TRP A 113 13.08 -18.42 -2.30
C TRP A 113 13.06 -19.68 -1.43
N SER A 114 13.85 -19.69 -0.35
CA SER A 114 13.84 -20.77 0.64
C SER A 114 12.48 -20.88 1.36
N ILE A 115 11.89 -19.75 1.76
CA ILE A 115 10.55 -19.72 2.39
C ILE A 115 9.47 -20.25 1.43
N ILE A 116 9.54 -19.86 0.16
CA ILE A 116 8.56 -20.27 -0.85
C ILE A 116 8.69 -21.77 -1.20
N GLY A 117 9.84 -22.39 -0.92
CA GLY A 117 10.11 -23.78 -1.27
C GLY A 117 10.28 -23.99 -2.78
N HIS A 118 10.55 -22.92 -3.54
CA HIS A 118 10.88 -23.00 -4.97
C HIS A 118 12.39 -22.84 -5.17
N SER A 119 12.92 -23.53 -6.18
CA SER A 119 14.23 -23.20 -6.72
C SER A 119 14.23 -21.75 -7.25
N TYR A 120 15.37 -21.08 -7.15
CA TYR A 120 15.52 -19.69 -7.59
C TYR A 120 14.98 -19.49 -9.02
N LEU A 121 14.15 -18.45 -9.18
CA LEU A 121 13.67 -17.98 -10.48
C LEU A 121 14.22 -16.58 -10.77
N PRO A 122 14.52 -16.26 -12.05
CA PRO A 122 14.78 -14.90 -12.46
C PRO A 122 13.62 -14.00 -12.05
N SER A 123 13.94 -12.89 -11.39
CA SER A 123 12.92 -12.03 -10.79
C SER A 123 13.41 -10.59 -10.64
N VAL A 124 12.46 -9.67 -10.61
CA VAL A 124 12.66 -8.26 -10.26
C VAL A 124 11.82 -7.92 -9.05
N VAL A 125 12.31 -7.00 -8.22
CA VAL A 125 11.62 -6.57 -7.00
C VAL A 125 11.20 -5.12 -7.15
N TYR A 126 9.92 -4.83 -6.90
CA TYR A 126 9.40 -3.47 -6.90
C TYR A 126 8.86 -3.12 -5.53
N LYS A 127 9.09 -1.88 -5.10
CA LYS A 127 8.37 -1.24 -4.02
C LYS A 127 7.26 -0.39 -4.63
N ILE A 128 6.01 -0.73 -4.33
CA ILE A 128 4.83 0.05 -4.71
C ILE A 128 4.40 0.88 -3.51
N ARG A 129 4.47 2.20 -3.63
CA ARG A 129 3.92 3.11 -2.63
C ARG A 129 2.48 3.41 -3.00
N MET A 130 1.56 3.20 -2.06
CA MET A 130 0.14 3.43 -2.21
C MET A 130 -0.32 4.49 -1.23
N SER A 131 -0.94 5.56 -1.76
CA SER A 131 -1.61 6.57 -0.97
C SER A 131 -3.12 6.43 -1.14
N THR A 132 -3.84 6.44 -0.02
CA THR A 132 -5.28 6.25 0.03
C THR A 132 -6.01 7.49 0.52
N ILE A 133 -7.21 7.69 -0.01
CA ILE A 133 -8.20 8.69 0.40
C ILE A 133 -8.99 8.11 1.57
N GLN A 134 -9.16 8.92 2.60
CA GLN A 134 -9.81 8.53 3.84
C GLN A 134 -11.30 8.17 3.73
N GLU A 135 -11.73 7.27 4.60
CA GLU A 135 -13.13 7.00 4.89
C GLU A 135 -13.59 7.88 6.07
N ASN A 136 -14.62 8.70 5.86
CA ASN A 136 -15.16 9.55 6.91
C ASN A 136 -15.81 8.69 8.00
N ALA A 137 -15.11 8.42 9.10
CA ALA A 137 -15.74 7.88 10.29
C ALA A 137 -16.76 8.91 10.82
N HIS A 138 -18.04 8.55 10.78
CA HIS A 138 -19.10 9.35 11.37
C HIS A 138 -18.91 9.44 12.90
N MET A 139 -19.11 10.64 13.42
CA MET A 139 -18.85 11.07 14.79
C MET A 139 -19.49 10.17 15.86
N VAL A 140 -18.72 9.81 16.89
CA VAL A 140 -19.28 9.51 18.22
C VAL A 140 -19.13 10.76 19.07
N GLY A 141 -20.22 11.52 19.22
CA GLY A 141 -20.30 12.64 20.15
C GLY A 141 -20.28 12.13 21.60
N LEU A 142 -19.13 12.16 22.27
CA LEU A 142 -19.01 11.83 23.69
C LEU A 142 -18.35 12.96 24.48
N LEU A 143 -18.89 14.18 24.41
CA LEU A 143 -18.56 15.24 25.39
C LEU A 143 -19.77 16.13 25.75
N LYS A 144 -20.99 15.56 25.81
CA LYS A 144 -22.15 16.23 26.47
C LYS A 144 -22.58 15.60 27.79
N ILE A 145 -21.89 14.56 28.28
CA ILE A 145 -22.25 13.88 29.54
C ILE A 145 -21.15 14.07 30.59
N TYR A 146 -20.80 15.32 30.90
CA TYR A 146 -20.17 15.63 32.19
C TYR A 146 -20.48 17.06 32.60
N GLN A 147 -21.74 17.30 32.98
CA GLN A 147 -22.09 18.38 33.89
C GLN A 147 -22.59 17.73 35.19
N PRO A 148 -21.77 17.62 36.25
CA PRO A 148 -22.33 17.37 37.57
C PRO A 148 -23.16 18.60 37.94
N LYS A 149 -24.50 18.46 37.93
CA LYS A 149 -25.40 19.45 38.51
C LYS A 149 -25.14 19.48 40.02
N ILE A 150 -24.26 20.36 40.47
CA ILE A 150 -24.18 20.76 41.87
C ILE A 150 -25.46 21.55 42.15
N LYS A 151 -26.49 20.90 42.70
CA LYS A 151 -27.58 21.62 43.37
C LYS A 151 -27.09 21.98 44.77
N MET A 152 -26.51 23.17 44.88
CA MET A 152 -26.30 23.85 46.16
C MET A 152 -27.67 24.39 46.60
N ASN A 153 -28.30 23.74 47.57
CA ASN A 153 -29.59 24.17 48.09
C ASN A 153 -29.31 25.14 49.25
N TYR A 154 -29.38 26.44 48.97
CA TYR A 154 -29.52 27.45 50.00
C TYR A 154 -31.00 27.71 50.24
N GLU A 155 -31.35 27.80 51.53
CA GLU A 155 -32.62 28.21 52.15
C GLU A 155 -33.65 27.07 52.31
N ARG A 156 -34.06 26.72 53.54
CA ARG A 156 -34.62 27.63 54.57
C ARG A 156 -34.34 27.17 56.01
N LEU A 157 -34.01 28.18 56.84
CA LEU A 157 -34.30 28.40 58.27
C LEU A 157 -34.15 27.23 59.25
#